data_AF-A0A372JQQ3-F1
#
_entry.id   AF-A0A372JQQ3-F1
#
_cell.length_a   1.000
_cell.length_b   1.000
_cell.length_c   1.000
_cell.angle_alpha   90.00
_cell.angle_beta   90.00
_cell.angle_gamma   90.00
#
_symmetry.space_group_name_H-M   'P 1'
#
loop_
_entity.id
_entity.type
_entity.pdbx_description
1 polymer ?
#
loop_
_entity_poly.entity_id
_entity_poly.type
_entity_poly.pdbx_seq_one_letter_code
_entity_poly.pdbx_strand_id
1 'polypeptide(L)'
;MPGDTDSAAVRGGSPDSVVDRVADFYGAYIDAVDDGTDDLGSELRAHYLTEDLRQRLAAWEEANPADGVLRAQDVPSHWDVRYHDSGAGHVFTTVTLTWGTGPDAGHTRLAVQSDLSTKLISDIEDGAQEGASGSNGCRDGA
;
A
#
# COMPACT_ATOMS: atom_id res chain seq x y z
N MET A 1 -14.10 21.83 -28.22
CA MET A 1 -12.75 21.21 -28.27
C MET A 1 -12.86 19.90 -27.51
N PRO A 2 -12.72 18.73 -28.16
CA PRO A 2 -12.69 17.44 -27.47
C PRO A 2 -11.25 17.07 -27.09
N GLY A 3 -11.08 16.27 -26.03
CA GLY A 3 -9.84 15.52 -25.78
C GLY A 3 -9.27 15.71 -24.38
N ASP A 4 -9.92 15.08 -23.40
CA ASP A 4 -9.33 14.69 -22.12
C ASP A 4 -8.01 13.97 -22.37
N THR A 5 -6.89 14.64 -22.11
CA THR A 5 -5.66 13.93 -21.76
C THR A 5 -5.81 13.45 -20.33
N ASP A 6 -6.55 12.35 -20.18
CA ASP A 6 -6.23 11.34 -19.19
C ASP A 6 -4.73 11.09 -19.34
N SER A 7 -3.95 11.70 -18.45
CA SER A 7 -2.54 11.41 -18.33
C SER A 7 -2.49 10.03 -17.74
N ALA A 8 -2.73 9.02 -18.58
CA ALA A 8 -2.32 7.65 -18.33
C ALA A 8 -0.85 7.79 -17.94
N ALA A 9 -0.61 7.78 -16.63
CA ALA A 9 0.72 7.93 -16.07
C ALA A 9 1.48 6.79 -16.72
N VAL A 10 2.37 7.12 -17.65
CA VAL A 10 3.22 6.14 -18.31
C VAL A 10 4.12 5.58 -17.21
N ARG A 11 3.65 4.54 -16.53
CA ARG A 11 4.43 3.80 -15.55
C ARG A 11 5.40 2.95 -16.36
N GLY A 12 6.53 3.54 -16.69
CA GLY A 12 7.68 2.85 -17.24
C GLY A 12 8.29 2.00 -16.14
N GLY A 13 7.76 0.79 -15.99
CA GLY A 13 8.21 -0.17 -15.00
C GLY A 13 9.05 -1.28 -15.61
N SER A 14 10.11 -1.69 -14.91
CA SER A 14 10.80 -2.93 -15.28
C SER A 14 10.04 -4.10 -14.66
N PRO A 15 9.88 -5.25 -15.35
CA PRO A 15 9.25 -6.45 -14.76
C PRO A 15 10.03 -6.99 -13.54
N ASP A 16 11.26 -6.50 -13.33
CA ASP A 16 12.08 -6.76 -12.14
C ASP A 16 11.87 -5.77 -10.98
N SER A 17 11.19 -4.65 -11.22
CA SER A 17 10.91 -3.64 -10.20
C SER A 17 9.80 -4.11 -9.27
N VAL A 18 10.16 -4.32 -8.01
CA VAL A 18 9.20 -4.63 -6.94
C VAL A 18 8.14 -3.51 -6.79
N VAL A 19 8.54 -2.25 -7.01
CA VAL A 19 7.66 -1.09 -6.95
C VAL A 19 6.54 -1.16 -8.00
N ASP A 20 6.87 -1.52 -9.23
CA ASP A 20 5.89 -1.67 -10.31
C ASP A 20 4.96 -2.85 -10.04
N ARG A 21 5.48 -3.95 -9.47
CA ARG A 21 4.65 -5.08 -9.05
C ARG A 21 3.65 -4.71 -7.94
N VAL A 22 4.08 -3.93 -6.95
CA VAL A 22 3.19 -3.39 -5.90
C VAL A 22 2.14 -2.47 -6.51
N ALA A 23 2.55 -1.62 -7.46
CA ALA A 23 1.64 -0.77 -8.19
C ALA A 23 0.59 -1.56 -8.97
N ASP A 24 0.98 -2.54 -9.77
CA ASP A 24 0.07 -3.37 -10.55
C ASP A 24 -0.90 -4.13 -9.63
N PHE A 25 -0.42 -4.61 -8.49
CA PHE A 25 -1.25 -5.22 -7.45
C PHE A 25 -2.29 -4.24 -6.92
N TYR A 26 -1.89 -3.06 -6.44
CA TYR A 26 -2.85 -2.09 -5.88
C TYR A 26 -3.87 -1.62 -6.91
N GLY A 27 -3.48 -1.45 -8.18
CA GLY A 27 -4.41 -1.12 -9.26
C GLY A 27 -5.46 -2.20 -9.46
N ALA A 28 -5.03 -3.44 -9.71
CA ALA A 28 -5.95 -4.56 -9.92
C ALA A 28 -6.80 -4.87 -8.68
N TYR A 29 -6.22 -4.69 -7.49
CA TYR A 29 -6.91 -4.94 -6.22
C TYR A 29 -8.00 -3.91 -5.95
N ILE A 30 -7.70 -2.61 -6.15
CA ILE A 30 -8.67 -1.53 -5.97
C ILE A 30 -9.82 -1.67 -6.97
N ASP A 31 -9.53 -1.95 -8.25
CA ASP A 31 -10.56 -2.21 -9.26
C ASP A 31 -11.45 -3.41 -8.86
N ALA A 32 -10.86 -4.50 -8.37
CA ALA A 32 -11.61 -5.66 -7.91
C ALA A 32 -12.52 -5.37 -6.71
N VAL A 33 -12.04 -4.56 -5.75
CA VAL A 33 -12.83 -4.16 -4.57
C VAL A 33 -13.94 -3.17 -4.98
N ASP A 34 -13.65 -2.23 -5.87
CA ASP A 34 -14.65 -1.27 -6.39
C ASP A 34 -15.76 -1.99 -7.17
N ASP A 35 -15.39 -2.96 -8.01
CA ASP A 35 -16.33 -3.83 -8.73
C ASP A 35 -17.08 -4.81 -7.81
N GLY A 36 -16.69 -4.94 -6.53
CA GLY A 36 -17.29 -5.85 -5.55
C GLY A 36 -17.01 -7.32 -5.83
N THR A 37 -15.87 -7.65 -6.45
CA THR A 37 -15.48 -9.02 -6.81
C THR A 37 -14.56 -9.63 -5.75
N ASP A 38 -15.16 -10.23 -4.73
CA ASP A 38 -14.45 -10.81 -3.58
C ASP A 38 -13.48 -11.96 -3.95
N ASP A 39 -13.82 -12.76 -4.97
CA ASP A 39 -12.98 -13.87 -5.45
C ASP A 39 -11.67 -13.37 -6.06
N LEU A 40 -11.73 -12.30 -6.86
CA LEU A 40 -10.56 -11.72 -7.53
C LEU A 40 -9.61 -11.07 -6.51
N GLY A 41 -10.16 -10.35 -5.53
CA GLY A 41 -9.37 -9.79 -4.43
C GLY A 41 -8.61 -10.87 -3.66
N SER A 42 -9.25 -12.00 -3.39
CA SER A 42 -8.64 -13.15 -2.70
C SER A 42 -7.54 -13.84 -3.52
N GLU A 43 -7.75 -14.00 -4.83
CA GLU A 43 -6.76 -14.59 -5.74
C GLU A 43 -5.53 -13.68 -5.90
N LEU A 44 -5.75 -12.37 -6.04
CA LEU A 44 -4.69 -11.36 -6.07
C LEU A 44 -3.89 -11.39 -4.76
N ARG A 45 -4.56 -11.43 -3.61
CA ARG A 45 -3.89 -11.58 -2.31
C ARG A 45 -3.02 -12.85 -2.30
N ALA A 46 -3.51 -13.98 -2.77
CA ALA A 46 -2.74 -15.23 -2.83
C ALA A 46 -1.53 -15.18 -3.78
N HIS A 47 -1.61 -14.39 -4.85
CA HIS A 47 -0.55 -14.29 -5.85
C HIS A 47 0.56 -13.29 -5.47
N TYR A 48 0.20 -12.20 -4.79
CA TYR A 48 1.11 -11.09 -4.50
C TYR A 48 1.60 -11.05 -3.05
N LEU A 49 0.86 -11.63 -2.09
CA LEU A 49 1.21 -11.62 -0.67
C LEU A 49 1.75 -12.98 -0.23
N THR A 50 2.57 -12.96 0.81
CA THR A 50 2.99 -14.19 1.49
C THR A 50 1.82 -14.83 2.24
N GLU A 51 1.89 -16.14 2.45
CA GLU A 51 0.88 -16.88 3.22
C GLU A 51 0.76 -16.39 4.67
N ASP A 52 1.89 -16.03 5.28
CA ASP A 52 1.94 -15.45 6.62
C ASP A 52 1.20 -14.11 6.70
N LEU A 53 1.43 -13.23 5.72
CA LEU A 53 0.72 -11.95 5.66
C LEU A 53 -0.78 -12.16 5.50
N ARG A 54 -1.20 -13.06 4.59
CA ARG A 54 -2.63 -13.36 4.39
C ARG A 54 -3.33 -13.82 5.67
N GLN A 55 -2.68 -14.67 6.46
CA GLN A 55 -3.24 -15.12 7.75
C GLN A 55 -3.35 -13.97 8.75
N ARG A 56 -2.34 -13.09 8.82
CA ARG A 56 -2.38 -11.90 9.68
C ARG A 56 -3.47 -10.91 9.27
N LEU A 57 -3.65 -10.70 7.97
CA LEU A 57 -4.73 -9.86 7.44
C LEU A 57 -6.09 -10.45 7.80
N ALA A 58 -6.33 -11.74 7.57
CA ALA A 58 -7.58 -12.40 7.94
C ALA A 58 -7.89 -12.25 9.44
N ALA A 59 -6.91 -12.47 10.32
CA ALA A 59 -7.07 -12.28 11.76
C ALA A 59 -7.34 -10.81 12.13
N TRP A 60 -6.75 -9.86 11.41
CA TRP A 60 -6.99 -8.44 11.62
C TRP A 60 -8.38 -8.01 11.14
N GLU A 61 -8.84 -8.55 10.00
CA GLU A 61 -10.17 -8.32 9.41
C GLU A 61 -11.29 -8.91 10.30
N GLU A 62 -11.05 -10.02 11.00
CA GLU A 62 -12.00 -10.53 11.99
C GLU A 62 -12.15 -9.59 13.20
N ALA A 63 -11.09 -8.88 13.58
CA ALA A 63 -11.10 -7.94 14.70
C ALA A 63 -11.51 -6.51 14.29
N ASN A 64 -11.30 -6.13 13.04
CA ASN A 64 -11.54 -4.80 12.49
C ASN A 64 -12.35 -5.00 11.20
N PRO A 65 -13.62 -4.54 11.13
CA PRO A 65 -14.46 -4.70 9.95
C PRO A 65 -14.03 -3.74 8.84
N ALA A 66 -12.82 -3.92 8.32
CA ALA A 66 -12.14 -3.10 7.34
C ALA A 66 -11.26 -4.01 6.46
N ASP A 67 -10.93 -3.55 5.26
CA ASP A 67 -10.02 -4.27 4.37
C ASP A 67 -8.58 -4.21 4.93
N GLY A 68 -7.94 -5.37 5.13
CA GLY A 68 -6.61 -5.45 5.71
C GLY A 68 -5.49 -4.92 4.79
N VAL A 69 -5.68 -4.94 3.47
CA VAL A 69 -4.73 -4.44 2.46
C VAL A 69 -4.81 -2.92 2.34
N LEU A 70 -6.01 -2.36 2.36
CA LEU A 70 -6.25 -0.92 2.31
C LEU A 70 -6.18 -0.27 3.70
N ARG A 71 -6.26 -1.08 4.76
CA ARG A 71 -6.45 -0.66 6.16
C ARG A 71 -7.63 0.31 6.32
N ALA A 72 -8.67 0.14 5.50
CA ALA A 72 -9.79 1.06 5.39
C ALA A 72 -11.09 0.30 5.03
N GLN A 73 -12.24 0.92 5.31
CA GLN A 73 -13.56 0.35 5.00
C GLN A 73 -14.07 0.74 3.61
N ASP A 74 -13.59 1.88 3.11
CA ASP A 74 -13.96 2.42 1.80
C ASP A 74 -12.88 2.12 0.76
N VAL A 75 -13.21 2.39 -0.51
CA VAL A 75 -12.29 2.30 -1.64
C VAL A 75 -11.68 3.68 -1.92
N PRO A 76 -10.35 3.78 -2.09
CA PRO A 76 -9.70 5.04 -2.39
C PRO A 76 -10.03 5.46 -3.83
N SER A 77 -10.30 6.75 -4.02
CA SER A 77 -10.53 7.35 -5.34
C SER A 77 -9.24 7.47 -6.16
N HIS A 78 -8.08 7.54 -5.49
CA HIS A 78 -6.79 7.58 -6.14
C HIS A 78 -5.71 6.96 -5.25
N TRP A 79 -4.68 6.37 -5.87
CA TRP A 79 -3.56 5.76 -5.16
C TRP A 79 -2.23 6.05 -5.89
N ASP A 80 -1.17 6.28 -5.11
CA ASP A 80 0.19 6.54 -5.61
C ASP A 80 1.19 5.68 -4.84
N VAL A 81 2.10 5.01 -5.55
CA VAL A 81 3.13 4.16 -4.94
C VAL A 81 4.48 4.83 -5.13
N ARG A 82 5.19 5.06 -4.03
CA ARG A 82 6.54 5.60 -4.02
C ARG A 82 7.50 4.58 -3.44
N TYR A 83 8.64 4.44 -4.11
CA TYR A 83 9.79 3.80 -3.49
C TYR A 83 10.22 4.63 -2.28
N HIS A 84 10.37 3.98 -1.12
CA HIS A 84 10.84 4.63 0.09
C HIS A 84 12.31 4.27 0.34
N ASP A 85 12.57 3.00 0.60
CA ASP A 85 13.91 2.50 0.92
C ASP A 85 14.04 1.02 0.54
N SER A 86 15.26 0.49 0.52
CA SER A 86 15.50 -0.95 0.35
C SER A 86 16.69 -1.35 1.18
N GLY A 87 16.53 -2.39 1.99
CA GLY A 87 17.55 -2.82 2.94
C GLY A 87 17.21 -4.18 3.53
N ALA A 88 18.24 -4.88 4.02
CA ALA A 88 18.12 -6.19 4.67
C ALA A 88 17.39 -7.27 3.84
N GLY A 89 17.43 -7.20 2.50
CA GLY A 89 16.71 -8.16 1.65
C GLY A 89 15.23 -7.81 1.43
N HIS A 90 14.80 -6.61 1.83
CA HIS A 90 13.45 -6.12 1.65
C HIS A 90 13.43 -4.77 0.91
N VAL A 91 12.31 -4.50 0.23
CA VAL A 91 11.96 -3.20 -0.32
C VAL A 91 10.82 -2.62 0.51
N PHE A 92 10.96 -1.37 0.88
CA PHE A 92 9.95 -0.58 1.55
C PHE A 92 9.38 0.41 0.54
N THR A 93 8.07 0.34 0.34
CA THR A 93 7.31 1.24 -0.52
C THR A 93 6.27 1.96 0.31
N THR A 94 6.00 3.21 -0.03
CA THR A 94 4.93 3.98 0.58
C THR A 94 3.78 4.10 -0.40
N VAL A 95 2.62 3.59 -0.03
CA VAL A 95 1.39 3.71 -0.81
C VAL A 95 0.56 4.83 -0.21
N THR A 96 0.31 5.88 -0.98
CA THR A 96 -0.56 7.00 -0.59
C THR A 96 -1.92 6.78 -1.21
N LEU A 97 -2.90 6.47 -0.37
CA LEU A 97 -4.31 6.35 -0.71
C LEU A 97 -4.99 7.70 -0.51
N THR A 98 -5.83 8.09 -1.47
CA THR A 98 -6.62 9.32 -1.44
C THR A 98 -8.10 8.97 -1.39
N TRP A 99 -8.84 9.61 -0.50
CA TRP A 99 -10.23 9.34 -0.20
C TRP A 99 -11.09 10.55 -0.59
N GLY A 100 -12.01 10.34 -1.55
CA GLY A 100 -12.89 11.39 -2.05
C GLY A 100 -12.32 12.20 -3.23
N THR A 101 -13.07 13.20 -3.68
CA THR A 101 -12.69 14.04 -4.83
C THR A 101 -12.73 15.51 -4.42
N GLY A 102 -11.64 16.24 -4.66
CA GLY A 102 -11.54 17.68 -4.36
C GLY A 102 -10.41 18.06 -3.39
N PRO A 103 -10.35 19.33 -2.97
CA PRO A 103 -9.26 19.88 -2.16
C PRO A 103 -9.24 19.39 -0.70
N ASP A 104 -10.34 18.83 -0.20
CA ASP A 104 -10.48 18.28 1.15
C ASP A 104 -10.40 16.74 1.17
N ALA A 105 -9.85 16.13 0.11
CA ALA A 105 -9.68 14.69 0.05
C ALA A 105 -8.77 14.20 1.18
N GLY A 106 -9.20 13.14 1.87
CA GLY A 106 -8.38 12.52 2.91
C GLY A 106 -7.20 11.79 2.27
N HIS A 107 -6.06 11.72 2.96
CA HIS A 107 -4.92 10.92 2.50
C HIS A 107 -4.46 9.98 3.60
N THR A 108 -4.34 8.70 3.28
CA THR A 108 -3.74 7.68 4.14
C THR A 108 -2.44 7.21 3.50
N ARG A 109 -1.39 7.06 4.30
CA ARG A 109 -0.13 6.45 3.83
C ARG A 109 -0.02 5.07 4.44
N LEU A 110 0.32 4.09 3.62
CA LEU A 110 0.61 2.72 4.03
C LEU A 110 2.07 2.43 3.73
N ALA A 111 2.76 1.83 4.69
CA ALA A 111 4.10 1.29 4.49
C ALA A 111 3.96 -0.17 4.05
N VAL A 112 4.38 -0.47 2.83
CA VAL A 112 4.32 -1.80 2.23
C VAL A 112 5.71 -2.36 2.12
N GLN A 113 5.95 -3.46 2.81
CA GLN A 113 7.20 -4.21 2.76
C GLN A 113 7.08 -5.38 1.80
N SER A 114 8.06 -5.50 0.91
CA SER A 114 8.16 -6.62 -0.03
C SER A 114 9.52 -7.30 0.10
N ASP A 115 9.54 -8.61 -0.01
CA ASP A 115 10.75 -9.40 0.03
C ASP A 115 11.46 -9.38 -1.34
N LEU A 116 12.77 -9.09 -1.36
CA LEU A 116 13.54 -9.02 -2.62
C LEU A 116 13.75 -10.40 -3.25
N SER A 117 13.72 -11.47 -2.44
CA SER A 117 13.99 -12.84 -2.92
C SER A 117 12.80 -13.41 -3.67
N THR A 118 11.60 -13.23 -3.12
CA THR A 118 10.33 -13.74 -3.65
C THR A 118 9.55 -12.69 -4.45
N LYS A 119 9.90 -11.41 -4.30
CA LYS A 119 9.17 -10.26 -4.85
C LYS A 119 7.71 -10.22 -4.38
N LEU A 120 7.40 -10.83 -3.24
CA LEU A 120 6.06 -10.85 -2.64
C LEU A 120 5.96 -9.82 -1.52
N ILE A 121 4.77 -9.29 -1.32
CA ILE A 121 4.46 -8.40 -0.20
C ILE A 121 4.45 -9.24 1.07
N SER A 122 5.35 -8.92 1.99
CA SER A 122 5.51 -9.59 3.28
C SER A 122 4.81 -8.86 4.41
N ASP A 123 4.66 -7.54 4.31
CA ASP A 123 4.01 -6.72 5.32
C ASP A 123 3.30 -5.48 4.75
N ILE A 124 2.22 -5.06 5.42
CA ILE A 124 1.46 -3.84 5.12
C ILE A 124 1.08 -3.21 6.46
N GLU A 125 1.64 -2.04 6.75
CA GLU A 125 1.40 -1.28 7.97
C GLU A 125 0.81 0.08 7.64
N ASP A 126 -0.01 0.62 8.55
CA ASP A 126 -0.38 2.03 8.46
C ASP A 126 0.88 2.87 8.63
N GLY A 127 1.16 3.70 7.63
CA GLY A 127 2.33 4.56 7.52
C GLY A 127 2.30 5.75 8.46
N ALA A 128 1.53 5.71 9.56
CA ALA A 128 1.87 6.40 10.78
C ALA A 128 3.20 5.85 11.31
N GLN A 129 4.28 6.15 10.59
CA GLN A 129 5.63 6.10 11.09
C GLN A 129 5.75 7.27 12.07
N GLU A 130 5.02 7.21 13.20
CA GLU A 130 5.39 7.87 14.44
C GLU A 130 6.66 7.18 14.99
N GLY A 131 7.72 7.25 14.19
CA GLY A 131 9.07 7.31 14.67
C GLY A 131 9.34 8.69 15.26
N ALA A 132 8.56 9.11 16.26
CA ALA A 132 9.07 9.95 17.32
C ALA A 132 10.02 9.11 18.20
N SER A 133 11.05 8.51 17.59
CA SER A 133 12.25 8.09 18.31
C SER A 133 13.21 9.27 18.36
N GLY A 134 12.72 10.38 18.92
CA GLY A 134 13.53 11.50 19.38
C GLY A 134 14.10 11.18 20.75
N SER A 135 15.04 10.24 20.78
CA SER A 135 16.15 10.10 21.73
C SER A 135 16.02 10.83 23.08
N ASN A 136 15.88 10.02 24.14
CA ASN A 136 16.19 10.40 25.51
C ASN A 136 17.65 10.91 25.64
N GLY A 137 17.84 12.19 26.02
CA GLY A 137 19.00 12.66 26.81
C GLY A 137 20.04 13.59 26.16
N CYS A 138 20.01 14.88 26.53
CA CYS A 138 21.15 15.80 26.79
C CYS A 138 20.59 17.00 27.60
N ARG A 139 20.75 17.03 28.94
CA ARG A 139 21.74 17.78 29.75
C ARG A 139 21.71 19.33 29.66
N ASP A 140 21.50 19.90 30.85
CA ASP A 140 22.07 21.14 31.42
C ASP A 140 21.34 22.49 31.24
N GLY A 141 21.09 23.15 32.38
CA GLY A 141 20.93 24.61 32.42
C GLY A 141 19.82 25.17 33.32
N ALA A 142 19.99 25.13 34.65
CA ALA A 142 19.74 26.25 35.58
C ALA A 142 20.14 25.88 37.02
#